data_AF-A0A3B3BQI4-F1
#
_entry.id   AF-A0A3B3BQI4-F1
#
_cell.length_a   1.000
_cell.length_b   1.000
_cell.length_c   1.000
_cell.angle_alpha   90.00
_cell.angle_beta   90.00
_cell.angle_gamma   90.00
#
_symmetry.space_group_name_H-M   'P 1'
#
loop_
_entity.id
_entity.type
_entity.pdbx_description
1 polymer ?
#
loop_
_entity_poly.entity_id
_entity_poly.type
_entity_poly.pdbx_seq_one_letter_code
_entity_poly.pdbx_strand_id
1 'polypeptide(L)'
;QYCGLHDGDASAVTGCVHWGAGNTDSCLQAKMAVRKKDGGPNVKYFEASDTVSQFDNVRVWLGKNYKKYIQAEPPTNKSLSSLVVQLLQFQEEVFGRHVSNPPLTKLPMKCFLDFKSGGALCHILAAAYKFKSDQGWRRFDFQNPSRMDRNVEMFMTIEKSLVQNNCLSRPVIYLSSDIDPKLLGKLKDIIKRHQGSVTEDKSSSSHVVVPIPASLEEEEWVRPVMKRDKQVLLHWGYFPDSYDTWIPASEVEAAVEDPPSPEKPRKVHAKWILDLDQYNEWMNEEDYEVGESCPKRKRISAKTLTDEVTTPDERRDKKPSSAKKRKRSPSPSPTPPPQESKKKNTKKGYSKRGQREEEQEDLSKDLDETSPVPPSEDGNAAKTSTQLHRRSFESGWNDKNTLSQMFSFRQEEEEGSPSVKGEPVKSSDLHEDNVTEQTHHIIIPSYAAWFDYNSVHAIERRALPEFFNGKNKSKTPEM
;
A
#
# COMPACT_ATOMS: atom_id res chain seq x y z
N GLN A 1 26.76 -35.26 -86.43
CA GLN A 1 25.99 -36.44 -85.98
C GLN A 1 24.88 -35.91 -85.06
N TYR A 2 23.59 -36.13 -85.37
CA TYR A 2 22.76 -37.24 -84.84
C TYR A 2 22.78 -37.30 -83.30
N CYS A 3 21.76 -36.79 -82.60
CA CYS A 3 20.43 -37.41 -82.30
C CYS A 3 20.50 -38.48 -81.18
N GLY A 4 19.60 -38.59 -80.20
CA GLY A 4 18.35 -37.83 -79.90
C GLY A 4 17.99 -37.91 -78.39
N LEU A 5 17.05 -37.10 -77.89
CA LEU A 5 15.61 -37.42 -77.70
C LEU A 5 15.24 -37.95 -76.30
N HIS A 6 14.50 -37.16 -75.51
CA HIS A 6 13.10 -37.46 -75.16
C HIS A 6 12.40 -36.24 -74.50
N ASP A 7 11.29 -35.83 -75.14
CA ASP A 7 10.01 -35.24 -74.70
C ASP A 7 9.86 -34.39 -73.41
N GLY A 8 8.91 -33.44 -73.49
CA GLY A 8 8.09 -33.02 -72.34
C GLY A 8 7.87 -31.51 -72.19
N ASP A 9 6.87 -30.94 -72.88
CA ASP A 9 6.47 -29.54 -72.72
C ASP A 9 5.12 -29.38 -72.00
N ALA A 10 4.98 -28.25 -71.29
CA ALA A 10 3.78 -27.60 -70.77
C ALA A 10 2.86 -28.29 -69.71
N SER A 11 2.30 -27.41 -68.88
CA SER A 11 1.07 -27.55 -68.06
C SER A 11 1.10 -28.42 -66.78
N ALA A 12 1.36 -27.76 -65.64
CA ALA A 12 0.94 -28.24 -64.31
C ALA A 12 0.44 -27.07 -63.42
N VAL A 13 -0.88 -26.90 -63.42
CA VAL A 13 -1.79 -26.50 -62.33
C VAL A 13 -1.26 -25.59 -61.20
N THR A 14 -1.98 -24.49 -60.98
CA THR A 14 -1.89 -23.62 -59.79
C THR A 14 -2.12 -24.36 -58.47
N GLY A 15 -1.14 -24.35 -57.58
CA GLY A 15 -1.19 -24.99 -56.25
C GLY A 15 -0.72 -24.08 -55.11
N CYS A 16 -1.20 -22.84 -55.05
CA CYS A 16 -0.85 -21.92 -53.95
C CYS A 16 -1.61 -22.33 -52.68
N VAL A 17 -0.97 -23.10 -51.80
CA VAL A 17 -1.58 -23.63 -50.58
C VAL A 17 -1.69 -22.53 -49.52
N HIS A 18 -2.78 -21.76 -49.62
CA HIS A 18 -3.08 -20.64 -48.74
C HIS A 18 -3.51 -21.13 -47.34
N TRP A 19 -2.53 -21.54 -46.52
CA TRP A 19 -2.77 -21.79 -45.10
C TRP A 19 -3.20 -20.49 -44.42
N GLY A 20 -4.43 -20.50 -43.91
CA GLY A 20 -5.15 -19.28 -43.57
C GLY A 20 -4.49 -18.46 -42.46
N ALA A 21 -4.64 -17.14 -42.55
CA ALA A 21 -4.32 -16.24 -41.46
C ALA A 21 -5.23 -16.55 -40.25
N GLY A 22 -4.70 -17.32 -39.30
CA GLY A 22 -5.33 -17.51 -37.99
C GLY A 22 -5.33 -16.17 -37.25
N ASN A 23 -6.46 -15.46 -37.31
CA ASN A 23 -6.58 -14.11 -36.77
C ASN A 23 -6.65 -14.08 -35.24
N THR A 24 -5.54 -14.42 -34.58
CA THR A 24 -5.38 -14.32 -33.13
C THR A 24 -4.96 -12.93 -32.70
N ASP A 25 -5.70 -11.91 -33.16
CA ASP A 25 -5.81 -10.65 -32.43
C ASP A 25 -6.57 -10.92 -31.13
N SER A 26 -5.87 -11.50 -30.15
CA SER A 26 -6.31 -11.46 -28.76
C SER A 26 -6.22 -10.01 -28.31
N CYS A 27 -7.28 -9.24 -28.56
CA CYS A 27 -7.39 -7.85 -28.16
C CYS A 27 -7.42 -7.77 -26.62
N LEU A 28 -6.22 -7.78 -26.01
CA LEU A 28 -6.02 -7.45 -24.61
C LEU A 28 -6.20 -5.94 -24.46
N GLN A 29 -7.48 -5.53 -24.42
CA GLN A 29 -7.93 -4.18 -24.15
C GLN A 29 -7.29 -3.68 -22.85
N ALA A 30 -6.25 -2.87 -23.02
CA ALA A 30 -5.43 -2.39 -21.91
C ALA A 30 -6.13 -1.22 -21.24
N LYS A 31 -6.55 -1.41 -19.99
CA LYS A 31 -7.05 -0.34 -19.11
C LYS A 31 -6.05 0.83 -19.11
N MET A 32 -6.52 2.02 -19.47
CA MET A 32 -5.67 3.11 -19.96
C MET A 32 -4.79 3.71 -18.85
N ALA A 33 -5.29 3.70 -17.61
CA ALA A 33 -4.52 3.83 -16.37
C ALA A 33 -4.90 2.71 -15.39
N VAL A 34 -3.90 2.18 -14.66
CA VAL A 34 -4.12 1.18 -13.59
C VAL A 34 -3.20 1.49 -12.42
N ARG A 35 -3.74 1.58 -11.21
CA ARG A 35 -2.94 1.77 -9.98
C ARG A 35 -2.05 0.55 -9.72
N LYS A 36 -0.84 0.77 -9.20
CA LYS A 36 0.03 -0.33 -8.77
C LYS A 36 -0.64 -1.17 -7.68
N LYS A 37 -0.35 -2.48 -7.62
CA LYS A 37 -0.87 -3.38 -6.58
C LYS A 37 -0.20 -3.14 -5.22
N ASP A 38 1.03 -2.68 -5.26
CA ASP A 38 1.99 -2.56 -4.15
C ASP A 38 2.83 -1.28 -4.32
N GLY A 39 3.62 -0.93 -3.31
CA GLY A 39 4.55 0.21 -3.33
C GLY A 39 5.92 -0.07 -3.96
N GLY A 40 6.10 -1.20 -4.65
CA GLY A 40 7.40 -1.66 -5.18
C GLY A 40 7.96 -0.81 -6.34
N PRO A 41 9.23 -1.03 -6.73
CA PRO A 41 9.90 -0.24 -7.77
C PRO A 41 9.27 -0.41 -9.16
N ASN A 42 9.08 0.70 -9.88
CA ASN A 42 8.86 0.64 -11.33
C ASN A 42 10.20 0.36 -12.04
N VAL A 43 10.55 -0.92 -12.17
CA VAL A 43 11.83 -1.36 -12.76
C VAL A 43 12.04 -0.76 -14.16
N LYS A 44 11.00 -0.78 -15.02
CA LYS A 44 11.07 -0.23 -16.38
C LYS A 44 11.43 1.26 -16.41
N TYR A 45 10.91 2.04 -15.47
CA TYR A 45 11.27 3.46 -15.32
C TYR A 45 12.75 3.63 -14.95
N PHE A 46 13.28 2.84 -14.01
CA PHE A 46 14.67 2.95 -13.56
C PHE A 46 15.68 2.37 -14.57
N GLU A 47 15.28 1.42 -15.41
CA GLU A 47 16.11 0.88 -16.49
C GLU A 47 16.10 1.73 -17.77
N ALA A 48 15.16 2.67 -17.93
CA ALA A 48 15.08 3.56 -19.08
C ALA A 48 16.35 4.43 -19.20
N SER A 49 16.91 4.52 -20.42
CA SER A 49 18.20 5.15 -20.71
C SER A 49 18.29 6.61 -20.22
N ASP A 50 17.19 7.34 -20.38
CA ASP A 50 16.96 8.72 -19.96
C ASP A 50 16.72 8.88 -18.44
N THR A 51 16.44 7.80 -17.70
CA THR A 51 16.48 7.79 -16.22
C THR A 51 17.90 7.51 -15.77
N VAL A 52 18.57 6.56 -16.42
CA VAL A 52 19.98 6.23 -16.16
C VAL A 52 20.88 7.45 -16.40
N SER A 53 20.62 8.31 -17.39
CA SER A 53 21.40 9.55 -17.56
C SER A 53 21.24 10.56 -16.40
N GLN A 54 20.07 10.65 -15.75
CA GLN A 54 19.86 11.56 -14.61
C GLN A 54 20.73 11.22 -13.39
N PHE A 55 21.19 9.98 -13.27
CA PHE A 55 22.16 9.59 -12.24
C PHE A 55 23.55 10.22 -12.42
N ASP A 56 23.88 10.90 -13.53
CA ASP A 56 25.20 11.55 -13.67
C ASP A 56 25.44 12.63 -12.61
N ASN A 57 24.43 13.44 -12.28
CA ASN A 57 24.52 14.43 -11.20
C ASN A 57 24.85 13.76 -9.85
N VAL A 58 24.18 12.65 -9.57
CA VAL A 58 24.32 11.85 -8.36
C VAL A 58 25.70 11.19 -8.30
N ARG A 59 26.14 10.57 -9.41
CA ARG A 59 27.45 9.92 -9.56
C ARG A 59 28.61 10.91 -9.38
N VAL A 60 28.52 12.10 -9.99
CA VAL A 60 29.53 13.16 -9.84
C VAL A 60 29.56 13.69 -8.41
N TRP A 61 28.40 13.90 -7.77
CA TRP A 61 28.34 14.34 -6.38
C TRP A 61 28.91 13.30 -5.40
N LEU A 62 28.60 12.01 -5.59
CA LEU A 62 29.20 10.91 -4.83
C LEU A 62 30.72 10.84 -5.06
N GLY A 63 31.16 10.96 -6.31
CA GLY A 63 32.57 11.01 -6.71
C GLY A 63 33.36 12.16 -6.10
N LYS A 64 32.71 13.29 -5.81
CA LYS A 64 33.30 14.45 -5.13
C LYS A 64 33.32 14.29 -3.60
N ASN A 65 32.19 13.96 -2.98
CA ASN A 65 32.00 14.07 -1.53
C ASN A 65 32.24 12.76 -0.77
N TYR A 66 32.00 11.60 -1.41
CA TYR A 66 32.06 10.26 -0.78
C TYR A 66 33.13 9.35 -1.39
N LYS A 67 34.06 9.91 -2.20
CA LYS A 67 35.12 9.19 -2.94
C LYS A 67 35.75 8.03 -2.17
N LYS A 68 36.15 8.22 -0.91
CA LYS A 68 36.86 7.21 -0.12
C LYS A 68 36.07 5.89 0.08
N TYR A 69 34.74 5.92 0.05
CA TYR A 69 33.89 4.73 0.22
C TYR A 69 33.58 4.02 -1.11
N ILE A 70 33.85 4.68 -2.25
CA ILE A 70 33.48 4.18 -3.60
C ILE A 70 34.69 4.02 -4.54
N GLN A 71 35.87 4.51 -4.18
CA GLN A 71 37.06 4.48 -5.04
C GLN A 71 37.56 3.08 -5.42
N ALA A 72 37.23 2.05 -4.63
CA ALA A 72 37.58 0.66 -4.92
C ALA A 72 36.69 0.03 -6.01
N GLU A 73 35.46 0.53 -6.18
CA GLU A 73 34.48 0.08 -7.17
C GLU A 73 33.61 1.29 -7.58
N PRO A 74 34.11 2.18 -8.45
CA PRO A 74 33.43 3.43 -8.76
C PRO A 74 32.07 3.18 -9.44
N PRO A 75 30.95 3.70 -8.91
CA PRO A 75 29.64 3.40 -9.43
C PRO A 75 29.39 3.99 -10.81
N THR A 76 28.84 3.18 -11.70
CA THR A 76 28.20 3.62 -12.94
C THR A 76 26.76 4.06 -12.68
N ASN A 77 26.20 4.88 -13.56
CA ASN A 77 24.78 5.26 -13.49
C ASN A 77 23.84 4.05 -13.45
N LYS A 78 24.12 3.01 -14.25
CA LYS A 78 23.32 1.78 -14.29
C LYS A 78 23.39 1.01 -12.95
N SER A 79 24.55 0.95 -12.31
CA SER A 79 24.67 0.36 -10.97
C SER A 79 23.99 1.19 -9.88
N LEU A 80 23.98 2.53 -9.98
CA LEU A 80 23.20 3.37 -9.05
C LEU A 80 21.69 3.14 -9.23
N SER A 81 21.20 3.08 -10.47
CA SER A 81 19.78 2.81 -10.74
C SER A 81 19.36 1.42 -10.27
N SER A 82 20.17 0.40 -10.53
CA SER A 82 19.93 -0.96 -10.03
C SER A 82 19.92 -1.03 -8.49
N LEU A 83 20.76 -0.24 -7.82
CA LEU A 83 20.76 -0.13 -6.35
C LEU A 83 19.51 0.57 -5.82
N VAL A 84 18.99 1.60 -6.51
CA VAL A 84 17.70 2.23 -6.16
C VAL A 84 16.55 1.23 -6.29
N VAL A 85 16.50 0.45 -7.37
CA VAL A 85 15.50 -0.63 -7.53
C VAL A 85 15.60 -1.64 -6.40
N GLN A 86 16.81 -2.09 -6.02
CA GLN A 86 17.00 -3.03 -4.91
C GLN A 86 16.60 -2.45 -3.55
N LEU A 87 16.89 -1.17 -3.29
CA LEU A 87 16.48 -0.47 -2.07
C LEU A 87 14.95 -0.35 -1.99
N LEU A 88 14.29 0.06 -3.08
CA LEU A 88 12.83 0.16 -3.16
C LEU A 88 12.14 -1.21 -3.02
N GLN A 89 12.72 -2.26 -3.60
CA GLN A 89 12.23 -3.63 -3.47
C GLN A 89 12.30 -4.10 -2.02
N PHE A 90 13.46 -3.98 -1.37
CA PHE A 90 13.64 -4.33 0.04
C PHE A 90 12.73 -3.51 0.97
N GLN A 91 12.55 -2.22 0.67
CA GLN A 91 11.63 -1.34 1.41
C GLN A 91 10.18 -1.83 1.33
N GLU A 92 9.70 -2.30 0.17
CA GLU A 92 8.35 -2.86 0.08
C GLU A 92 8.26 -4.27 0.70
N GLU A 93 9.26 -5.14 0.50
CA GLU A 93 9.29 -6.50 1.07
C GLU A 93 9.37 -6.55 2.60
N VAL A 94 10.01 -5.56 3.24
CA VAL A 94 10.29 -5.56 4.69
C VAL A 94 9.53 -4.47 5.43
N PHE A 95 9.16 -3.37 4.77
CA PHE A 95 8.40 -2.26 5.37
C PHE A 95 7.06 -1.98 4.65
N GLY A 96 6.66 -2.79 3.66
CA GLY A 96 5.42 -2.59 2.90
C GLY A 96 4.14 -2.83 3.71
N ARG A 97 3.01 -2.36 3.18
CA ARG A 97 1.66 -2.50 3.75
C ARG A 97 1.28 -3.94 4.12
N HIS A 98 1.87 -4.93 3.47
CA HIS A 98 1.59 -6.35 3.68
C HIS A 98 2.37 -6.97 4.86
N VAL A 99 3.32 -6.24 5.44
CA VAL A 99 4.15 -6.71 6.55
C VAL A 99 3.48 -6.42 7.89
N SER A 100 3.28 -7.44 8.71
CA SER A 100 2.82 -7.29 10.10
C SER A 100 3.93 -6.73 10.98
N ASN A 101 3.68 -5.58 11.62
CA ASN A 101 4.64 -4.87 12.49
C ASN A 101 5.98 -4.53 11.78
N PRO A 102 5.97 -3.71 10.71
CA PRO A 102 7.18 -3.34 9.99
C PRO A 102 8.15 -2.57 10.92
N PRO A 103 9.46 -2.88 10.89
CA PRO A 103 10.43 -2.32 11.85
C PRO A 103 10.77 -0.84 11.59
N LEU A 104 10.41 -0.30 10.43
CA LEU A 104 10.60 1.10 10.03
C LEU A 104 9.42 1.59 9.20
N THR A 105 9.19 2.91 9.18
CA THR A 105 8.33 3.57 8.18
C THR A 105 9.08 3.69 6.86
N LYS A 106 8.38 3.49 5.73
CA LYS A 106 8.94 3.66 4.38
C LYS A 106 9.43 5.09 4.16
N LEU A 107 10.57 5.21 3.47
CA LEU A 107 11.04 6.47 2.92
C LEU A 107 10.15 6.86 1.72
N PRO A 108 9.57 8.07 1.67
CA PRO A 108 8.69 8.48 0.57
C PRO A 108 9.36 8.37 -0.80
N MET A 109 8.63 7.91 -1.83
CA MET A 109 9.17 7.74 -3.19
C MET A 109 9.80 9.04 -3.75
N LYS A 110 9.26 10.22 -3.41
CA LYS A 110 9.85 11.53 -3.75
C LYS A 110 11.33 11.69 -3.34
N CYS A 111 11.80 11.01 -2.29
CA CYS A 111 13.22 10.99 -1.91
C CYS A 111 14.11 10.21 -2.90
N PHE A 112 13.57 9.19 -3.58
CA PHE A 112 14.30 8.39 -4.59
C PHE A 112 14.26 9.02 -6.00
N LEU A 113 13.43 10.05 -6.21
CA LEU A 113 13.29 10.76 -7.49
C LEU A 113 14.03 12.12 -7.51
N ASP A 114 14.68 12.51 -6.41
CA ASP A 114 15.42 13.78 -6.33
C ASP A 114 16.85 13.68 -6.89
N PHE A 115 16.97 13.61 -8.22
CA PHE A 115 18.25 13.52 -8.96
C PHE A 115 19.15 14.77 -8.88
N LYS A 116 18.83 15.75 -8.02
CA LYS A 116 19.61 16.97 -7.84
C LYS A 116 20.96 16.66 -7.18
N SER A 117 21.97 17.47 -7.49
CA SER A 117 23.29 17.38 -6.85
C SER A 117 23.19 17.79 -5.38
N GLY A 118 23.36 16.83 -4.46
CA GLY A 118 23.05 17.00 -3.03
C GLY A 118 21.58 16.84 -2.66
N GLY A 119 20.75 16.33 -3.59
CA GLY A 119 19.35 15.97 -3.32
C GLY A 119 19.20 14.72 -2.46
N ALA A 120 17.96 14.38 -2.10
CA ALA A 120 17.64 13.24 -1.23
C ALA A 120 18.27 11.92 -1.71
N LEU A 121 18.24 11.66 -3.02
CA LEU A 121 18.83 10.47 -3.63
C LEU A 121 20.35 10.39 -3.46
N CYS A 122 21.05 11.54 -3.50
CA CYS A 122 22.47 11.63 -3.22
C CYS A 122 22.78 11.17 -1.78
N HIS A 123 21.96 11.60 -0.81
CA HIS A 123 22.14 11.27 0.62
C HIS A 123 21.72 9.83 0.97
N ILE A 124 20.75 9.24 0.25
CA ILE A 124 20.41 7.81 0.32
C ILE A 124 21.60 6.96 -0.11
N LEU A 125 22.10 7.19 -1.33
CA LEU A 125 23.16 6.37 -1.91
C LEU A 125 24.49 6.56 -1.15
N ALA A 126 24.80 7.77 -0.69
CA ALA A 126 25.96 8.03 0.15
C ALA A 126 25.92 7.27 1.49
N ALA A 127 24.76 7.23 2.16
CA ALA A 127 24.60 6.46 3.38
C ALA A 127 24.73 4.96 3.12
N ALA A 128 24.13 4.44 2.04
CA ALA A 128 24.24 3.04 1.65
C ALA A 128 25.69 2.63 1.31
N TYR A 129 26.43 3.40 0.50
CA TYR A 129 27.83 3.12 0.17
C TYR A 129 28.77 3.26 1.39
N LYS A 130 28.53 4.23 2.27
CA LYS A 130 29.23 4.33 3.55
C LYS A 130 29.00 3.08 4.39
N PHE A 131 27.74 2.67 4.57
CA PHE A 131 27.39 1.50 5.37
C PHE A 131 27.98 0.21 4.80
N LYS A 132 27.90 -0.02 3.48
CA LYS A 132 28.59 -1.11 2.77
C LYS A 132 30.09 -1.14 3.07
N SER A 133 30.74 0.03 3.04
CA SER A 133 32.17 0.17 3.33
C SER A 133 32.50 -0.14 4.79
N ASP A 134 31.73 0.41 5.73
CA ASP A 134 31.95 0.24 7.18
C ASP A 134 31.71 -1.23 7.63
N GLN A 135 30.77 -1.94 6.99
CA GLN A 135 30.50 -3.37 7.21
C GLN A 135 31.44 -4.30 6.40
N GLY A 136 32.41 -3.76 5.64
CA GLY A 136 33.35 -4.55 4.84
C GLY A 136 32.72 -5.34 3.67
N TRP A 137 31.53 -4.96 3.22
CA TRP A 137 30.75 -5.73 2.24
C TRP A 137 31.29 -5.58 0.81
N ARG A 138 31.64 -6.71 0.19
CA ARG A 138 32.03 -6.78 -1.24
C ARG A 138 30.92 -6.26 -2.16
N ARG A 139 29.68 -6.70 -1.96
CA ARG A 139 28.47 -6.25 -2.68
C ARG A 139 27.30 -6.01 -1.73
N PHE A 140 26.36 -5.18 -2.15
CA PHE A 140 25.01 -5.16 -1.56
C PHE A 140 24.34 -6.53 -1.79
N ASP A 141 23.53 -6.97 -0.83
CA ASP A 141 22.87 -8.26 -0.86
C ASP A 141 21.63 -8.18 0.04
N PHE A 142 20.48 -7.84 -0.57
CA PHE A 142 19.22 -7.58 0.13
C PHE A 142 18.39 -8.84 0.37
N GLN A 143 18.59 -9.87 -0.47
CA GLN A 143 17.85 -11.13 -0.46
C GLN A 143 18.45 -12.18 0.50
N ASN A 144 19.67 -11.96 1.00
CA ASN A 144 20.33 -12.85 1.95
C ASN A 144 19.77 -12.63 3.39
N PRO A 145 19.04 -13.61 4.00
CA PRO A 145 18.41 -13.41 5.31
C PRO A 145 19.40 -13.13 6.44
N SER A 146 20.64 -13.63 6.35
CA SER A 146 21.69 -13.37 7.35
C SER A 146 22.14 -11.90 7.42
N ARG A 147 21.68 -11.06 6.48
CA ARG A 147 21.91 -9.62 6.47
C ARG A 147 20.69 -8.78 6.82
N MET A 148 19.53 -9.40 7.09
CA MET A 148 18.25 -8.68 7.26
C MET A 148 18.37 -7.51 8.25
N ASP A 149 18.78 -7.77 9.50
CA ASP A 149 18.93 -6.74 10.54
C ASP A 149 19.91 -5.62 10.15
N ARG A 150 20.99 -5.97 9.44
CA ARG A 150 21.99 -4.99 8.95
C ARG A 150 21.47 -4.17 7.77
N ASN A 151 20.62 -4.74 6.93
CA ASN A 151 19.94 -3.99 5.89
C ASN A 151 18.90 -3.03 6.51
N VAL A 152 18.19 -3.43 7.58
CA VAL A 152 17.32 -2.52 8.36
C VAL A 152 18.13 -1.40 9.05
N GLU A 153 19.26 -1.71 9.66
CA GLU A 153 20.20 -0.73 10.25
C GLU A 153 20.75 0.25 9.19
N MET A 154 20.96 -0.22 7.94
CA MET A 154 21.30 0.66 6.82
C MET A 154 20.18 1.63 6.49
N PHE A 155 18.91 1.20 6.53
CA PHE A 155 17.76 2.09 6.34
C PHE A 155 17.59 3.10 7.49
N MET A 156 17.83 2.72 8.74
CA MET A 156 17.93 3.68 9.86
C MET A 156 19.03 4.74 9.61
N THR A 157 20.17 4.30 9.05
CA THR A 157 21.29 5.19 8.71
C THR A 157 20.95 6.12 7.55
N ILE A 158 20.22 5.64 6.54
CA ILE A 158 19.70 6.43 5.42
C ILE A 158 18.69 7.48 5.90
N GLU A 159 17.70 7.09 6.71
CA GLU A 159 16.68 8.02 7.21
C GLU A 159 17.31 9.14 8.05
N LYS A 160 18.24 8.78 8.95
CA LYS A 160 19.03 9.74 9.73
C LYS A 160 19.85 10.68 8.84
N SER A 161 20.46 10.18 7.77
CA SER A 161 21.18 10.98 6.77
C SER A 161 20.25 11.99 6.08
N LEU A 162 19.06 11.56 5.66
CA LEU A 162 18.06 12.41 5.02
C LEU A 162 17.58 13.54 5.95
N VAL A 163 17.25 13.22 7.21
CA VAL A 163 16.83 14.22 8.21
C VAL A 163 17.96 15.22 8.50
N GLN A 164 19.20 14.73 8.69
CA GLN A 164 20.36 15.61 8.98
C GLN A 164 20.70 16.58 7.85
N ASN A 165 20.34 16.28 6.60
CA ASN A 165 20.59 17.14 5.44
C ASN A 165 19.34 17.90 4.97
N ASN A 166 18.26 17.90 5.76
CA ASN A 166 16.96 18.50 5.44
C ASN A 166 16.28 17.93 4.18
N CYS A 167 16.66 16.73 3.75
CA CYS A 167 16.07 16.00 2.64
C CYS A 167 14.79 15.23 3.02
N LEU A 168 14.53 15.09 4.33
CA LEU A 168 13.30 14.51 4.90
C LEU A 168 12.92 15.29 6.16
N SER A 169 11.69 15.79 6.24
CA SER A 169 11.16 16.49 7.41
C SER A 169 10.18 15.61 8.18
N ARG A 170 10.41 15.40 9.47
CA ARG A 170 9.47 14.72 10.37
C ARG A 170 8.32 15.67 10.77
N PRO A 171 7.04 15.28 10.69
CA PRO A 171 5.93 16.16 11.06
C PRO A 171 5.89 16.57 12.53
N VAL A 172 5.45 17.81 12.76
CA VAL A 172 5.13 18.38 14.08
C VAL A 172 3.65 18.71 14.05
N ILE A 173 2.83 17.93 14.76
CA ILE A 173 1.40 17.84 14.55
C ILE A 173 0.65 18.41 15.76
N TYR A 174 -0.15 19.44 15.54
CA TYR A 174 -1.19 19.88 16.45
C TYR A 174 -2.47 19.09 16.15
N LEU A 175 -3.11 18.53 17.18
CA LEU A 175 -4.38 17.78 17.07
C LEU A 175 -5.52 18.65 17.60
N SER A 176 -6.59 18.84 16.83
CA SER A 176 -7.72 19.66 17.27
C SER A 176 -8.48 19.02 18.45
N SER A 177 -8.97 19.88 19.35
CA SER A 177 -9.83 19.51 20.50
C SER A 177 -11.13 18.81 20.11
N ASP A 178 -11.54 18.97 18.84
CA ASP A 178 -12.80 18.48 18.30
C ASP A 178 -12.73 17.01 17.85
N ILE A 179 -11.53 16.39 17.94
CA ILE A 179 -11.30 14.99 17.63
C ILE A 179 -11.79 14.13 18.80
N ASP A 180 -12.63 13.14 18.50
CA ASP A 180 -13.12 12.13 19.46
C ASP A 180 -11.95 11.57 20.32
N PRO A 181 -12.08 11.49 21.66
CA PRO A 181 -10.99 11.06 22.54
C PRO A 181 -10.41 9.66 22.23
N LYS A 182 -11.22 8.72 21.75
CA LYS A 182 -10.77 7.36 21.41
C LYS A 182 -9.97 7.36 20.10
N LEU A 183 -10.39 8.15 19.12
CA LEU A 183 -9.60 8.42 17.92
C LEU A 183 -8.32 9.21 18.24
N LEU A 184 -8.39 10.23 19.11
CA LEU A 184 -7.26 11.07 19.51
C LEU A 184 -6.11 10.24 20.11
N GLY A 185 -6.43 9.27 20.98
CA GLY A 185 -5.45 8.32 21.51
C GLY A 185 -4.75 7.53 20.39
N LYS A 186 -5.54 6.87 19.52
CA LYS A 186 -5.00 6.12 18.36
C LYS A 186 -4.11 7.01 17.48
N LEU A 187 -4.50 8.26 17.22
CA LEU A 187 -3.68 9.19 16.41
C LEU A 187 -2.34 9.51 17.09
N LYS A 188 -2.32 9.80 18.41
CA LYS A 188 -1.07 10.08 19.14
C LYS A 188 -0.11 8.88 19.10
N ASP A 189 -0.63 7.65 19.21
CA ASP A 189 0.18 6.42 19.10
C ASP A 189 0.78 6.21 17.71
N ILE A 190 -0.01 6.41 16.64
CA ILE A 190 0.47 6.31 15.25
C ILE A 190 1.56 7.34 14.99
N ILE A 191 1.30 8.62 15.30
CA ILE A 191 2.27 9.72 15.08
C ILE A 191 3.63 9.37 15.70
N LYS A 192 3.62 8.89 16.96
CA LYS A 192 4.83 8.48 17.68
C LYS A 192 5.53 7.30 17.01
N ARG A 193 4.79 6.29 16.55
CA ARG A 193 5.34 5.08 15.91
C ARG A 193 6.03 5.42 14.57
N HIS A 194 5.41 6.28 13.77
CA HIS A 194 5.94 6.73 12.47
C HIS A 194 6.89 7.95 12.60
N GLN A 195 7.46 8.15 13.79
CA GLN A 195 8.50 9.14 14.09
C GLN A 195 8.12 10.62 13.87
N GLY A 196 6.82 10.90 13.79
CA GLY A 196 6.29 12.26 13.94
C GLY A 196 6.27 12.69 15.40
N SER A 197 5.94 13.95 15.63
CA SER A 197 5.83 14.55 16.95
C SER A 197 4.50 15.26 17.14
N VAL A 198 4.00 15.33 18.37
CA VAL A 198 2.77 16.04 18.73
C VAL A 198 3.15 17.31 19.47
N THR A 199 2.50 18.43 19.15
CA THR A 199 2.62 19.70 19.87
C THR A 199 1.24 20.20 20.32
N GLU A 200 1.19 20.79 21.50
CA GLU A 200 0.02 21.51 22.00
C GLU A 200 0.07 23.01 21.61
N ASP A 201 1.19 23.48 21.03
CA ASP A 201 1.30 24.81 20.41
C ASP A 201 1.02 24.74 18.90
N LYS A 202 -0.10 25.32 18.50
CA LYS A 202 -0.53 25.42 17.10
C LYS A 202 0.45 26.23 16.24
N SER A 203 1.13 27.22 16.80
CA SER A 203 2.06 28.10 16.07
C SER A 203 3.41 27.44 15.76
N SER A 204 3.85 26.49 16.59
CA SER A 204 5.06 25.68 16.35
C SER A 204 4.83 24.46 15.44
N SER A 205 3.58 24.21 15.04
CA SER A 205 3.23 23.01 14.26
C SER A 205 3.60 23.16 12.77
N SER A 206 3.93 22.04 12.10
CA SER A 206 3.90 21.97 10.65
C SER A 206 2.52 21.58 10.12
N HIS A 207 1.70 20.89 10.94
CA HIS A 207 0.37 20.43 10.60
C HIS A 207 -0.65 20.67 11.71
N VAL A 208 -1.86 21.07 11.32
CA VAL A 208 -3.06 21.12 12.16
C VAL A 208 -4.01 20.04 11.68
N VAL A 209 -4.14 18.97 12.46
CA VAL A 209 -5.03 17.86 12.17
C VAL A 209 -6.39 18.10 12.81
N VAL A 210 -7.45 18.00 12.02
CA VAL A 210 -8.85 18.16 12.45
C VAL A 210 -9.65 16.84 12.27
N PRO A 211 -10.89 16.73 12.80
CA PRO A 211 -11.73 15.56 12.57
C PRO A 211 -11.93 15.22 11.10
N ILE A 212 -12.27 13.96 10.82
CA ILE A 212 -12.63 13.52 9.48
C ILE A 212 -13.97 14.19 9.09
N PRO A 213 -14.06 14.86 7.92
CA PRO A 213 -15.32 15.39 7.41
C PRO A 213 -16.43 14.34 7.35
N ALA A 214 -17.66 14.74 7.67
CA ALA A 214 -18.84 13.84 7.64
C ALA A 214 -19.23 13.37 6.23
N SER A 215 -18.65 13.96 5.18
CA SER A 215 -18.68 13.46 3.81
C SER A 215 -17.26 13.57 3.25
N LEU A 216 -16.77 12.47 2.66
CA LEU A 216 -15.56 12.42 1.86
C LEU A 216 -15.95 12.05 0.42
N GLU A 217 -15.11 12.40 -0.54
CA GLU A 217 -15.22 11.89 -1.90
C GLU A 217 -14.91 10.39 -1.90
N GLU A 218 -15.93 9.56 -2.15
CA GLU A 218 -15.82 8.09 -2.29
C GLU A 218 -15.34 7.65 -3.68
N GLU A 219 -15.40 8.55 -4.68
CA GLU A 219 -14.92 8.27 -6.02
C GLU A 219 -13.39 8.36 -6.08
N GLU A 220 -12.74 7.29 -6.56
CA GLU A 220 -11.31 7.32 -6.85
C GLU A 220 -10.99 8.38 -7.91
N TRP A 221 -9.97 9.20 -7.63
CA TRP A 221 -9.52 10.25 -8.52
C TRP A 221 -7.99 10.25 -8.64
N VAL A 222 -7.50 10.86 -9.72
CA VAL A 222 -6.07 11.02 -10.02
C VAL A 222 -5.69 12.47 -10.29
N ARG A 223 -4.41 12.80 -10.12
CA ARG A 223 -3.80 14.08 -10.50
C ARG A 223 -2.45 13.85 -11.21
N PRO A 224 -2.11 14.59 -12.30
CA PRO A 224 -0.83 14.41 -12.98
C PRO A 224 0.26 15.19 -12.25
N VAL A 225 1.26 14.50 -11.69
CA VAL A 225 2.27 15.11 -10.79
C VAL A 225 3.65 15.32 -11.43
N MET A 226 3.93 14.69 -12.57
CA MET A 226 5.16 14.91 -13.34
C MET A 226 4.96 14.50 -14.80
N LYS A 227 5.37 15.35 -15.76
CA LYS A 227 5.41 15.01 -17.19
C LYS A 227 6.85 14.83 -17.66
N ARG A 228 7.07 13.86 -18.54
CA ARG A 228 8.37 13.46 -19.07
C ARG A 228 8.21 12.91 -20.48
N ASP A 229 8.77 13.59 -21.48
CA ASP A 229 8.66 13.22 -22.90
C ASP A 229 7.20 12.89 -23.32
N LYS A 230 6.95 11.62 -23.66
CA LYS A 230 5.63 11.08 -24.04
C LYS A 230 4.90 10.37 -22.89
N GLN A 231 5.31 10.58 -21.64
CA GLN A 231 4.71 9.97 -20.45
C GLN A 231 4.32 11.03 -19.40
N VAL A 232 3.36 10.66 -18.55
CA VAL A 232 2.99 11.43 -17.36
C VAL A 232 2.80 10.47 -16.19
N LEU A 233 3.28 10.89 -15.02
CA LEU A 233 3.06 10.19 -13.75
C LEU A 233 1.73 10.65 -13.17
N LEU A 234 0.80 9.70 -13.02
CA LEU A 234 -0.44 9.90 -12.30
C LEU A 234 -0.28 9.48 -10.84
N HIS A 235 -0.63 10.42 -9.97
CA HIS A 235 -0.86 10.18 -8.56
C HIS A 235 -2.31 9.76 -8.32
N TRP A 236 -2.52 8.85 -7.36
CA TRP A 236 -3.84 8.30 -6.99
C TRP A 236 -4.26 8.82 -5.62
N GLY A 237 -5.38 9.53 -5.55
CA GLY A 237 -5.82 10.20 -4.32
C GLY A 237 -6.01 9.24 -3.14
N TYR A 238 -5.48 9.62 -1.98
CA TYR A 238 -5.40 8.84 -0.74
C TYR A 238 -4.49 7.59 -0.80
N PHE A 239 -3.54 7.53 -1.74
CA PHE A 239 -2.42 6.58 -1.75
C PHE A 239 -1.10 7.36 -1.58
N PRO A 240 -0.01 6.76 -1.09
CA PRO A 240 1.30 7.42 -1.09
C PRO A 240 1.96 7.33 -2.48
N ASP A 241 2.93 8.22 -2.75
CA ASP A 241 3.70 8.32 -4.00
C ASP A 241 4.18 6.96 -4.57
N SER A 242 4.43 5.98 -3.70
CA SER A 242 4.87 4.63 -4.11
C SER A 242 3.85 3.87 -4.98
N TYR A 243 2.57 4.28 -5.03
CA TYR A 243 1.52 3.67 -5.87
C TYR A 243 1.33 4.33 -7.24
N ASP A 244 2.03 5.45 -7.51
CA ASP A 244 1.85 6.27 -8.71
C ASP A 244 2.18 5.50 -10.01
N THR A 245 1.41 5.78 -11.07
CA THR A 245 1.47 5.06 -12.35
C THR A 245 1.96 5.97 -13.48
N TRP A 246 3.01 5.55 -14.19
CA TRP A 246 3.40 6.14 -15.47
C TRP A 246 2.49 5.66 -16.59
N ILE A 247 1.85 6.60 -17.30
CA ILE A 247 1.00 6.35 -18.48
C ILE A 247 1.48 7.20 -19.67
N PRO A 248 1.03 6.93 -20.90
CA PRO A 248 1.29 7.81 -22.03
C PRO A 248 0.69 9.21 -21.82
N ALA A 249 1.41 10.25 -22.22
CA ALA A 249 0.96 11.65 -22.11
C ALA A 249 -0.11 12.04 -23.15
N SER A 250 -0.56 11.08 -23.97
CA SER A 250 -1.73 11.17 -24.84
C SER A 250 -3.04 10.90 -24.10
N GLU A 251 -3.03 10.12 -23.02
CA GLU A 251 -4.28 9.67 -22.37
C GLU A 251 -4.86 10.71 -21.39
N VAL A 252 -4.13 11.79 -21.11
CA VAL A 252 -4.51 12.80 -20.10
C VAL A 252 -4.25 14.22 -20.60
N GLU A 253 -5.32 14.89 -21.01
CA GLU A 253 -5.33 16.31 -21.41
C GLU A 253 -5.36 17.27 -20.18
N ALA A 254 -4.54 17.00 -19.18
CA ALA A 254 -4.40 17.84 -17.99
C ALA A 254 -2.97 18.37 -17.85
N ALA A 255 -2.86 19.59 -17.33
CA ALA A 255 -1.57 20.15 -16.92
C ALA A 255 -1.01 19.35 -15.74
N VAL A 256 0.33 19.28 -15.66
CA VAL A 256 1.00 18.85 -14.44
C VAL A 256 0.64 19.82 -13.32
N GLU A 257 0.37 19.27 -12.15
CA GLU A 257 0.02 20.04 -10.96
C GLU A 257 1.17 20.96 -10.50
N ASP A 258 0.83 22.16 -10.05
CA ASP A 258 1.79 23.10 -9.49
C ASP A 258 2.45 22.55 -8.21
N PRO A 259 3.74 22.85 -7.95
CA PRO A 259 4.40 22.47 -6.71
C PRO A 259 3.61 22.93 -5.48
N PRO A 260 3.45 22.08 -4.45
CA PRO A 260 2.69 22.44 -3.25
C PRO A 260 3.18 23.71 -2.56
N SER A 261 2.25 24.46 -1.96
CA SER A 261 2.61 25.73 -1.31
C SER A 261 3.57 25.50 -0.11
N PRO A 262 4.47 26.46 0.17
CA PRO A 262 5.36 26.40 1.33
C PRO A 262 4.67 26.82 2.64
N GLU A 263 3.36 27.07 2.61
CA GLU A 263 2.59 27.61 3.73
C GLU A 263 2.46 26.58 4.88
N LYS A 264 2.56 27.08 6.11
CA LYS A 264 2.49 26.30 7.35
C LYS A 264 1.76 27.10 8.44
N PRO A 265 1.05 26.43 9.37
CA PRO A 265 0.82 24.99 9.42
C PRO A 265 -0.23 24.54 8.39
N ARG A 266 -0.01 23.39 7.74
CA ARG A 266 -1.01 22.82 6.82
C ARG A 266 -2.16 22.22 7.59
N LYS A 267 -3.39 22.51 7.17
CA LYS A 267 -4.60 22.04 7.84
C LYS A 267 -5.18 20.83 7.08
N VAL A 268 -5.08 19.64 7.70
CA VAL A 268 -5.48 18.36 7.10
C VAL A 268 -6.46 17.60 7.99
N HIS A 269 -7.24 16.68 7.44
CA HIS A 269 -8.12 15.82 8.26
C HIS A 269 -7.44 14.52 8.72
N ALA A 270 -7.88 13.99 9.87
CA ALA A 270 -7.24 12.87 10.57
C ALA A 270 -7.06 11.56 9.77
N LYS A 271 -7.72 11.39 8.62
CA LYS A 271 -7.50 10.25 7.71
C LYS A 271 -6.05 10.20 7.20
N TRP A 272 -5.37 11.34 7.08
CA TRP A 272 -3.94 11.43 6.70
C TRP A 272 -3.04 10.53 7.57
N ILE A 273 -3.29 10.49 8.88
CA ILE A 273 -2.55 9.65 9.84
C ILE A 273 -3.06 8.19 9.82
N LEU A 274 -4.36 7.96 9.60
CA LEU A 274 -4.92 6.61 9.52
C LEU A 274 -4.45 5.86 8.26
N ASP A 275 -4.28 6.58 7.15
CA ASP A 275 -3.76 6.00 5.91
C ASP A 275 -2.24 5.80 5.98
N LEU A 276 -1.49 6.67 6.67
CA LEU A 276 -0.10 6.43 7.05
C LEU A 276 0.07 5.10 7.82
N ASP A 277 -0.80 4.84 8.80
CA ASP A 277 -0.85 3.57 9.56
C ASP A 277 -1.14 2.37 8.64
N GLN A 278 -1.97 2.57 7.61
CA GLN A 278 -2.38 1.55 6.64
C GLN A 278 -1.32 1.25 5.56
N TYR A 279 -0.56 2.24 5.09
CA TYR A 279 0.43 2.09 4.02
C TYR A 279 1.88 2.05 4.52
N ASN A 280 2.12 2.39 5.79
CA ASN A 280 3.42 2.57 6.42
C ASN A 280 4.33 3.58 5.67
N GLU A 281 3.74 4.61 5.07
CA GLU A 281 4.43 5.68 4.32
C GLU A 281 3.73 7.01 4.60
N TRP A 282 4.47 8.11 4.71
CA TRP A 282 3.87 9.43 4.94
C TRP A 282 3.13 9.91 3.69
N MET A 283 1.81 10.01 3.83
CA MET A 283 0.85 10.34 2.77
C MET A 283 0.99 11.80 2.32
N ASN A 284 0.62 12.09 1.07
CA ASN A 284 0.59 13.46 0.55
C ASN A 284 -0.45 14.31 1.26
N GLU A 285 -0.01 15.39 1.89
CA GLU A 285 -0.84 16.36 2.61
C GLU A 285 -1.98 16.90 1.73
N GLU A 286 -1.69 17.09 0.44
CA GLU A 286 -2.54 17.70 -0.60
C GLU A 286 -3.88 17.00 -0.82
N ASP A 287 -3.95 15.71 -0.52
CA ASP A 287 -5.17 14.91 -0.70
C ASP A 287 -6.18 15.17 0.44
N TYR A 288 -5.68 15.56 1.62
CA TYR A 288 -6.39 15.70 2.89
C TYR A 288 -6.53 17.16 3.36
N GLU A 289 -6.09 18.15 2.57
CA GLU A 289 -6.16 19.58 2.90
C GLU A 289 -7.62 20.06 3.06
N VAL A 290 -7.92 20.80 4.13
CA VAL A 290 -9.29 21.23 4.49
C VAL A 290 -9.43 22.72 4.84
N GLY A 291 -9.97 23.49 3.91
CA GLY A 291 -10.33 24.89 4.09
C GLY A 291 -10.63 25.60 2.77
N GLU A 292 -11.32 26.73 2.82
CA GLU A 292 -11.70 27.51 1.63
C GLU A 292 -10.50 28.15 0.91
N SER A 293 -9.35 28.26 1.59
CA SER A 293 -8.07 28.72 1.03
C SER A 293 -7.28 27.64 0.28
N CYS A 294 -7.74 26.37 0.29
CA CYS A 294 -7.07 25.31 -0.47
C CYS A 294 -7.19 25.56 -1.98
N PRO A 295 -6.09 25.56 -2.75
CA PRO A 295 -6.15 25.59 -4.21
C PRO A 295 -7.02 24.44 -4.73
N LYS A 296 -7.97 24.73 -5.64
CA LYS A 296 -8.82 23.70 -6.26
C LYS A 296 -8.04 22.90 -7.30
N ARG A 297 -7.20 22.00 -6.80
CA ARG A 297 -6.43 20.99 -7.55
C ARG A 297 -7.37 20.23 -8.49
N LYS A 298 -6.99 20.08 -9.76
CA LYS A 298 -7.83 19.41 -10.77
C LYS A 298 -7.80 17.90 -10.60
N ARG A 299 -8.70 17.38 -9.76
CA ARG A 299 -8.99 15.94 -9.61
C ARG A 299 -9.68 15.43 -10.88
N ILE A 300 -9.19 14.33 -11.44
CA ILE A 300 -9.78 13.63 -12.60
C ILE A 300 -10.40 12.33 -12.06
N SER A 301 -11.66 12.02 -12.37
CA SER A 301 -12.25 10.73 -11.96
C SER A 301 -11.48 9.57 -12.59
N ALA A 302 -11.01 8.64 -11.77
CA ALA A 302 -10.24 7.48 -12.21
C ALA A 302 -11.00 6.64 -13.25
N LYS A 303 -12.34 6.58 -13.15
CA LYS A 303 -13.22 5.87 -14.10
C LYS A 303 -13.00 6.32 -15.54
N THR A 304 -12.78 7.61 -15.76
CA THR A 304 -12.52 8.16 -17.11
C THR A 304 -11.20 7.71 -17.73
N LEU A 305 -10.37 6.98 -16.98
CA LEU A 305 -9.08 6.42 -17.38
C LEU A 305 -8.97 4.90 -17.12
N THR A 306 -9.87 4.30 -16.33
CA THR A 306 -9.93 2.84 -16.11
C THR A 306 -10.96 2.12 -16.96
N ASP A 307 -12.05 2.81 -17.31
CA ASP A 307 -13.21 2.25 -17.97
C ASP A 307 -13.18 2.60 -19.46
N GLU A 308 -13.60 1.67 -20.30
CA GLU A 308 -13.63 1.92 -21.74
C GLU A 308 -14.67 2.99 -22.08
N VAL A 309 -14.31 3.91 -22.98
CA VAL A 309 -15.29 4.78 -23.62
C VAL A 309 -16.17 3.92 -24.53
N THR A 310 -17.26 3.41 -23.95
CA THR A 310 -18.38 2.87 -24.72
C THR A 310 -18.98 4.02 -25.53
N THR A 311 -18.51 4.16 -26.77
CA THR A 311 -19.04 5.11 -27.73
C THR A 311 -20.55 4.92 -27.82
N PRO A 312 -21.38 5.96 -27.59
CA PRO A 312 -22.82 5.84 -27.81
C PRO A 312 -23.08 5.57 -29.30
N ASP A 313 -23.38 4.31 -29.65
CA ASP A 313 -23.58 3.87 -31.04
C ASP A 313 -24.66 4.74 -31.72
N GLU A 314 -24.30 5.37 -32.84
CA GLU A 314 -25.13 6.36 -33.55
C GLU A 314 -26.30 5.69 -34.31
N ARG A 315 -27.22 5.08 -33.56
CA ARG A 315 -28.41 4.40 -34.12
C ARG A 315 -29.72 4.95 -33.59
N ARG A 316 -29.89 6.27 -33.70
CA ARG A 316 -31.22 6.90 -33.74
C ARG A 316 -31.38 7.95 -34.83
N ASP A 317 -31.42 7.43 -36.05
CA ASP A 317 -31.90 8.11 -37.26
C ASP A 317 -33.25 8.82 -37.02
N LYS A 318 -33.21 10.15 -36.85
CA LYS A 318 -34.40 11.02 -36.91
C LYS A 318 -34.10 12.20 -37.82
N LYS A 319 -34.50 12.02 -39.09
CA LYS A 319 -34.27 12.95 -40.20
C LYS A 319 -34.75 14.39 -39.91
N PRO A 320 -34.04 15.41 -40.42
CA PRO A 320 -34.43 16.81 -40.23
C PRO A 320 -35.69 17.18 -41.03
N SER A 321 -36.55 18.01 -40.44
CA SER A 321 -37.81 18.46 -41.04
C SER A 321 -37.80 19.98 -41.30
N SER A 322 -37.47 20.38 -42.53
CA SER A 322 -37.46 21.81 -42.94
C SER A 322 -38.01 22.03 -44.36
N ALA A 323 -39.34 22.15 -44.48
CA ALA A 323 -40.02 22.55 -45.72
C ALA A 323 -41.03 23.69 -45.46
N LYS A 324 -41.07 24.68 -46.37
CA LYS A 324 -41.74 25.99 -46.19
C LYS A 324 -43.27 25.93 -46.39
N LYS A 325 -44.05 26.68 -45.59
CA LYS A 325 -45.18 27.54 -46.08
C LYS A 325 -45.84 28.48 -45.02
N ARG A 326 -45.43 29.75 -45.07
CA ARG A 326 -46.22 31.02 -45.00
C ARG A 326 -47.45 31.21 -44.05
N LYS A 327 -47.35 32.33 -43.30
CA LYS A 327 -48.32 33.44 -43.03
C LYS A 327 -49.15 33.50 -41.71
N ARG A 328 -49.20 34.74 -41.20
CA ARG A 328 -50.14 35.42 -40.26
C ARG A 328 -49.98 35.25 -38.73
N SER A 329 -49.49 36.32 -38.11
CA SER A 329 -49.83 36.90 -36.79
C SER A 329 -51.28 37.46 -36.77
N PRO A 330 -51.89 37.92 -35.63
CA PRO A 330 -51.28 38.41 -34.38
C PRO A 330 -51.89 37.94 -33.03
N SER A 331 -51.32 38.44 -31.92
CA SER A 331 -51.76 38.32 -30.51
C SER A 331 -53.07 39.11 -30.21
N PRO A 332 -53.75 38.90 -29.04
CA PRO A 332 -53.32 39.54 -27.78
C PRO A 332 -53.58 38.73 -26.47
N SER A 333 -53.29 39.35 -25.32
CA SER A 333 -53.58 38.92 -23.92
C SER A 333 -54.51 39.97 -23.24
N PRO A 334 -54.83 39.99 -21.90
CA PRO A 334 -54.58 39.05 -20.77
C PRO A 334 -55.79 38.89 -19.77
N THR A 335 -55.48 38.48 -18.51
CA THR A 335 -56.15 38.74 -17.19
C THR A 335 -57.21 37.77 -16.53
N PRO A 336 -57.21 37.60 -15.17
CA PRO A 336 -58.03 36.67 -14.34
C PRO A 336 -59.24 37.41 -13.67
N PRO A 337 -59.95 37.07 -12.53
CA PRO A 337 -59.76 36.16 -11.34
C PRO A 337 -61.03 35.25 -11.05
N PRO A 338 -61.57 34.89 -9.83
CA PRO A 338 -61.14 34.99 -8.40
C PRO A 338 -61.46 33.82 -7.39
N GLN A 339 -60.74 33.85 -6.25
CA GLN A 339 -61.11 33.58 -4.81
C GLN A 339 -61.72 32.29 -4.20
N GLU A 340 -61.15 31.94 -3.01
CA GLU A 340 -61.67 31.40 -1.73
C GLU A 340 -62.88 30.40 -1.65
N SER A 341 -62.97 29.44 -0.71
CA SER A 341 -62.86 29.64 0.75
C SER A 341 -62.98 28.34 1.62
N LYS A 342 -62.53 28.41 2.90
CA LYS A 342 -63.15 27.94 4.19
C LYS A 342 -63.82 26.51 4.24
N LYS A 343 -63.80 25.69 5.31
CA LYS A 343 -63.57 25.86 6.78
C LYS A 343 -63.61 24.49 7.53
N LYS A 344 -62.83 24.32 8.62
CA LYS A 344 -63.13 23.48 9.84
C LYS A 344 -63.32 21.93 9.63
N ASN A 345 -63.36 21.04 10.64
CA ASN A 345 -63.54 21.15 12.11
C ASN A 345 -63.06 19.90 12.91
N THR A 346 -62.74 20.06 14.22
CA THR A 346 -62.86 19.04 15.33
C THR A 346 -62.02 17.73 15.29
N LYS A 347 -61.72 16.99 16.39
CA LYS A 347 -61.89 17.13 17.88
C LYS A 347 -60.98 16.13 18.64
N LYS A 348 -60.44 16.53 19.82
CA LYS A 348 -60.07 15.72 21.03
C LYS A 348 -59.09 14.51 20.87
N GLY A 349 -58.27 14.14 21.87
CA GLY A 349 -57.98 14.75 23.18
C GLY A 349 -57.06 13.88 24.08
N TYR A 350 -56.70 14.40 25.26
CA TYR A 350 -56.39 13.78 26.58
C TYR A 350 -56.05 12.26 26.69
N SER A 351 -55.18 11.76 27.59
CA SER A 351 -54.16 12.38 28.50
C SER A 351 -53.49 11.31 29.43
N LYS A 352 -52.25 11.58 29.93
CA LYS A 352 -51.62 11.00 31.17
C LYS A 352 -51.40 9.46 31.23
N ARG A 353 -50.56 8.83 32.07
CA ARG A 353 -49.37 9.11 32.93
C ARG A 353 -49.24 7.89 33.89
N GLY A 354 -48.05 7.32 34.06
CA GLY A 354 -47.72 6.29 35.10
C GLY A 354 -46.73 5.25 34.53
N GLN A 355 -45.58 4.84 35.09
CA GLN A 355 -44.92 4.91 36.42
C GLN A 355 -45.03 3.63 37.28
N ARG A 356 -43.91 3.25 37.94
CA ARG A 356 -43.63 2.14 38.92
C ARG A 356 -43.03 0.86 38.28
N GLU A 357 -41.83 0.35 38.68
CA GLU A 357 -41.34 -0.40 39.90
C GLU A 357 -42.14 -1.73 40.12
N GLU A 358 -41.64 -2.87 40.60
CA GLU A 358 -40.43 -3.34 41.36
C GLU A 358 -39.79 -4.60 40.66
N GLU A 359 -38.49 -4.92 40.71
CA GLU A 359 -37.64 -5.65 41.73
C GLU A 359 -37.89 -7.16 41.97
N GLN A 360 -36.79 -7.96 41.90
CA GLN A 360 -36.33 -9.11 42.74
C GLN A 360 -35.34 -10.01 41.92
N GLU A 361 -34.10 -10.29 42.35
CA GLU A 361 -33.60 -11.23 43.40
C GLU A 361 -33.65 -12.73 42.96
N ASP A 362 -32.76 -13.66 43.35
CA ASP A 362 -31.78 -13.68 44.46
C ASP A 362 -30.56 -14.65 44.22
N LEU A 363 -29.51 -14.52 45.07
CA LEU A 363 -28.48 -15.48 45.58
C LEU A 363 -27.83 -16.57 44.68
N SER A 364 -26.57 -16.99 44.87
CA SER A 364 -25.75 -17.14 46.11
C SER A 364 -24.24 -16.87 45.89
N LYS A 365 -23.55 -16.18 46.81
CA LYS A 365 -22.82 -16.68 48.02
C LYS A 365 -21.75 -17.72 47.71
N ASP A 366 -20.43 -17.49 47.85
CA ASP A 366 -19.59 -16.97 48.97
C ASP A 366 -18.83 -18.13 49.65
N LEU A 367 -17.50 -18.03 49.72
CA LEU A 367 -16.63 -18.57 50.78
C LEU A 367 -15.22 -17.96 50.66
N ASP A 368 -14.50 -17.84 51.78
CA ASP A 368 -13.31 -16.99 51.98
C ASP A 368 -12.06 -17.84 52.37
N GLU A 369 -10.98 -17.14 52.76
CA GLU A 369 -10.01 -17.47 53.82
C GLU A 369 -8.51 -17.53 53.45
N THR A 370 -7.89 -16.34 53.54
CA THR A 370 -6.52 -15.98 53.98
C THR A 370 -5.30 -16.92 53.84
N SER A 371 -4.27 -16.38 53.16
CA SER A 371 -2.83 -16.21 53.54
C SER A 371 -2.21 -17.00 54.71
N PRO A 372 -0.90 -17.34 54.65
CA PRO A 372 0.06 -16.46 55.35
C PRO A 372 1.48 -16.29 54.73
N VAL A 373 2.18 -15.27 55.24
CA VAL A 373 3.64 -14.96 55.16
C VAL A 373 4.06 -14.60 56.60
N PRO A 374 5.13 -15.15 57.21
CA PRO A 374 6.45 -14.46 57.35
C PRO A 374 7.63 -15.47 57.63
N PRO A 375 8.77 -15.15 58.29
CA PRO A 375 9.40 -13.87 58.64
C PRO A 375 10.89 -13.70 58.21
N SER A 376 11.47 -12.56 58.58
CA SER A 376 12.87 -12.14 58.40
C SER A 376 13.69 -12.19 59.71
N GLU A 377 15.01 -11.96 59.64
CA GLU A 377 15.81 -11.53 60.81
C GLU A 377 16.94 -10.56 60.41
N ASP A 378 17.48 -9.80 61.36
CA ASP A 378 18.25 -8.55 61.16
C ASP A 378 19.61 -8.55 61.92
N GLY A 379 20.61 -7.75 61.50
CA GLY A 379 22.04 -8.05 61.78
C GLY A 379 23.03 -6.95 62.24
N ASN A 380 22.64 -5.66 62.26
CA ASN A 380 23.22 -4.53 63.02
C ASN A 380 24.74 -4.10 62.97
N ALA A 381 24.93 -2.80 62.68
CA ALA A 381 25.92 -1.82 63.22
C ALA A 381 27.47 -1.95 63.06
N ALA A 382 28.12 -0.92 62.47
CA ALA A 382 28.82 0.17 63.21
C ALA A 382 29.56 1.24 62.35
N LYS A 383 29.35 2.54 62.68
CA LYS A 383 30.22 3.75 62.67
C LYS A 383 31.48 3.79 61.75
N THR A 384 31.79 4.88 61.01
CA THR A 384 32.29 6.18 61.57
C THR A 384 32.43 7.29 60.48
N SER A 385 32.40 8.57 60.92
CA SER A 385 32.88 9.84 60.30
C SER A 385 33.76 9.76 59.02
N THR A 386 33.67 10.66 58.01
CA THR A 386 33.88 12.13 58.14
C THR A 386 33.36 12.95 56.93
N GLN A 387 33.07 14.25 57.14
CA GLN A 387 32.69 15.23 56.12
C GLN A 387 33.88 15.66 55.21
N LEU A 388 33.62 16.07 53.95
CA LEU A 388 33.80 17.47 53.49
C LEU A 388 33.48 17.70 51.99
N HIS A 389 32.45 18.54 51.76
CA HIS A 389 32.33 19.59 50.72
C HIS A 389 32.81 19.37 49.25
N ARG A 390 31.84 19.37 48.31
CA ARG A 390 31.63 20.42 47.24
C ARG A 390 31.48 19.96 45.76
N ARG A 391 30.27 20.16 45.22
CA ARG A 391 29.86 20.46 43.80
C ARG A 391 30.24 19.51 42.64
N SER A 392 29.22 19.19 41.85
CA SER A 392 29.05 19.31 40.37
C SER A 392 30.24 18.96 39.44
N PHE A 393 30.05 18.29 38.30
CA PHE A 393 28.88 18.25 37.40
C PHE A 393 28.78 16.91 36.65
N GLU A 394 27.65 16.64 35.98
CA GLU A 394 27.33 15.35 35.35
C GLU A 394 28.00 15.17 33.97
N SER A 395 28.37 13.93 33.62
CA SER A 395 27.75 13.18 32.51
C SER A 395 28.52 11.88 32.21
N GLY A 396 27.79 10.76 32.06
CA GLY A 396 28.40 9.46 31.78
C GLY A 396 27.37 8.34 31.73
N TRP A 397 26.74 8.14 30.58
CA TRP A 397 25.89 6.98 30.33
C TRP A 397 26.74 5.80 29.88
N ASN A 398 26.61 4.67 30.58
CA ASN A 398 27.10 3.38 30.15
C ASN A 398 26.26 2.31 30.85
N ASP A 399 25.61 1.45 30.08
CA ASP A 399 25.46 0.05 30.48
C ASP A 399 25.21 -0.86 29.27
N LYS A 400 25.55 -2.15 29.42
CA LYS A 400 25.44 -3.17 28.37
C LYS A 400 25.07 -4.53 28.95
N ASN A 401 24.33 -5.31 28.16
CA ASN A 401 23.86 -6.66 28.47
C ASN A 401 22.82 -6.67 29.62
N THR A 402 21.91 -7.65 29.74
CA THR A 402 22.01 -9.04 29.26
C THR A 402 20.70 -9.56 28.69
N LEU A 403 20.76 -10.26 27.56
CA LEU A 403 19.69 -11.13 27.05
C LEU A 403 20.31 -12.22 26.15
N SER A 404 20.43 -13.46 26.64
CA SER A 404 20.88 -14.62 25.84
C SER A 404 20.58 -15.94 26.56
N GLN A 405 19.47 -16.59 26.18
CA GLN A 405 19.07 -17.98 26.45
C GLN A 405 17.62 -18.15 25.93
N MET A 406 17.18 -19.25 25.29
CA MET A 406 17.81 -20.52 24.90
C MET A 406 17.40 -20.91 23.47
N PHE A 407 18.28 -21.57 22.72
CA PHE A 407 17.91 -22.56 21.70
C PHE A 407 19.00 -23.64 21.66
N SER A 408 18.61 -24.91 21.64
CA SER A 408 19.51 -26.07 21.52
C SER A 408 18.85 -27.19 20.71
N PHE A 409 19.68 -27.95 20.00
CA PHE A 409 19.28 -28.94 18.99
C PHE A 409 18.87 -30.30 19.59
N ARG A 410 18.08 -31.07 18.83
CA ARG A 410 18.31 -32.51 18.65
C ARG A 410 17.84 -32.98 17.26
N GLN A 411 18.39 -34.11 16.80
CA GLN A 411 18.25 -34.71 15.47
C GLN A 411 18.42 -36.24 15.60
N GLU A 412 17.61 -37.02 14.87
CA GLU A 412 17.62 -38.46 14.54
C GLU A 412 16.45 -38.59 13.49
N GLU A 413 16.54 -39.14 12.27
CA GLU A 413 16.80 -40.52 11.79
C GLU A 413 15.73 -41.54 12.29
N GLU A 414 15.17 -42.48 11.50
CA GLU A 414 15.51 -43.07 10.18
C GLU A 414 14.26 -43.68 9.46
N GLU A 415 14.38 -44.04 8.17
CA GLU A 415 13.71 -45.12 7.36
C GLU A 415 12.19 -45.50 7.44
N GLY A 416 11.70 -46.24 6.42
CA GLY A 416 10.46 -47.05 6.53
C GLY A 416 9.39 -46.95 5.41
N SER A 417 9.59 -47.65 4.28
CA SER A 417 8.52 -48.10 3.35
C SER A 417 8.16 -49.59 3.63
N PRO A 418 7.03 -50.22 3.17
CA PRO A 418 6.34 -50.00 1.88
C PRO A 418 4.80 -50.28 1.74
N SER A 419 4.26 -49.92 0.56
CA SER A 419 3.22 -50.56 -0.29
C SER A 419 2.35 -51.74 0.21
N VAL A 420 1.02 -51.70 -0.08
CA VAL A 420 0.33 -52.69 -0.95
C VAL A 420 -1.11 -52.27 -1.38
N LYS A 421 -1.54 -52.82 -2.53
CA LYS A 421 -2.76 -52.56 -3.35
C LYS A 421 -4.12 -52.83 -2.70
N GLY A 422 -5.19 -52.22 -3.25
CA GLY A 422 -6.58 -52.70 -3.13
C GLY A 422 -7.60 -51.92 -3.96
N GLU A 423 -8.21 -52.55 -4.99
CA GLU A 423 -9.39 -52.06 -5.74
C GLU A 423 -10.69 -52.76 -5.21
N PRO A 424 -11.88 -52.67 -5.86
CA PRO A 424 -12.84 -51.57 -5.66
C PRO A 424 -14.26 -52.05 -5.28
N VAL A 425 -15.07 -51.21 -4.61
CA VAL A 425 -16.51 -51.48 -4.35
C VAL A 425 -17.36 -50.22 -4.61
N LYS A 426 -18.63 -50.40 -5.01
CA LYS A 426 -19.50 -49.36 -5.59
C LYS A 426 -20.49 -48.72 -4.60
N SER A 427 -20.91 -47.50 -4.99
CA SER A 427 -22.25 -46.89 -4.84
C SER A 427 -22.84 -46.65 -3.44
N SER A 428 -23.12 -45.38 -3.15
CA SER A 428 -24.52 -44.88 -3.25
C SER A 428 -24.51 -43.38 -3.55
N ASP A 429 -25.49 -42.92 -4.32
CA ASP A 429 -25.65 -41.51 -4.72
C ASP A 429 -26.20 -40.64 -3.57
N LEU A 430 -25.84 -39.34 -3.56
CA LEU A 430 -26.72 -38.19 -3.31
C LEU A 430 -25.91 -36.88 -3.36
N HIS A 431 -26.52 -35.80 -3.85
CA HIS A 431 -25.96 -34.43 -3.97
C HIS A 431 -24.93 -34.14 -5.08
N GLU A 432 -25.26 -34.47 -6.33
CA GLU A 432 -24.97 -33.52 -7.42
C GLU A 432 -26.12 -32.49 -7.48
N ASP A 433 -25.78 -31.20 -7.39
CA ASP A 433 -26.43 -30.02 -8.01
C ASP A 433 -26.18 -28.73 -7.19
N ASN A 434 -25.03 -28.08 -7.49
CA ASN A 434 -24.84 -26.61 -7.51
C ASN A 434 -23.39 -26.21 -7.90
N VAL A 435 -22.70 -27.05 -8.69
CA VAL A 435 -21.38 -26.70 -9.25
C VAL A 435 -21.58 -25.90 -10.52
N THR A 436 -21.10 -24.66 -10.56
CA THR A 436 -21.13 -23.83 -11.77
C THR A 436 -20.26 -24.44 -12.85
N GLU A 437 -20.82 -24.65 -14.05
CA GLU A 437 -20.13 -25.32 -15.16
C GLU A 437 -18.78 -24.66 -15.50
N GLN A 438 -17.71 -25.44 -15.43
CA GLN A 438 -16.34 -24.94 -15.52
C GLN A 438 -15.93 -24.70 -16.98
N THR A 439 -16.15 -23.48 -17.46
CA THR A 439 -15.90 -23.08 -18.87
C THR A 439 -14.44 -23.12 -19.34
N HIS A 440 -13.47 -23.29 -18.44
CA HIS A 440 -12.02 -23.25 -18.75
C HIS A 440 -11.26 -24.31 -17.96
N HIS A 441 -10.30 -25.00 -18.59
CA HIS A 441 -9.46 -26.00 -17.89
C HIS A 441 -8.59 -25.36 -16.79
N ILE A 442 -8.67 -25.90 -15.57
CA ILE A 442 -7.72 -25.57 -14.50
C ILE A 442 -6.38 -26.25 -14.81
N ILE A 443 -5.33 -25.44 -14.93
CA ILE A 443 -3.95 -25.93 -15.08
C ILE A 443 -3.29 -25.84 -13.70
N ILE A 444 -3.13 -26.99 -13.02
CA ILE A 444 -2.42 -27.07 -11.74
C ILE A 444 -0.91 -26.91 -12.00
N PRO A 445 -0.22 -25.93 -11.38
CA PRO A 445 1.23 -25.79 -11.51
C PRO A 445 1.98 -27.00 -10.94
N SER A 446 3.12 -27.36 -11.52
CA SER A 446 3.88 -28.57 -11.12
C SER A 446 4.35 -28.57 -9.66
N TYR A 447 4.55 -27.40 -9.04
CA TYR A 447 4.87 -27.29 -7.60
C TYR A 447 3.68 -27.61 -6.67
N ALA A 448 2.46 -27.62 -7.21
CA ALA A 448 1.22 -27.96 -6.51
C ALA A 448 0.73 -29.39 -6.81
N ALA A 449 1.50 -30.19 -7.56
CA ALA A 449 1.16 -31.57 -7.94
C ALA A 449 1.11 -32.57 -6.76
N TRP A 450 1.27 -32.11 -5.52
CA TRP A 450 1.03 -32.86 -4.30
C TRP A 450 -0.41 -32.73 -3.79
N PHE A 451 -1.18 -31.78 -4.29
CA PHE A 451 -2.57 -31.52 -3.91
C PHE A 451 -3.54 -32.17 -4.91
N ASP A 452 -4.56 -32.84 -4.39
CA ASP A 452 -5.64 -33.49 -5.14
C ASP A 452 -6.98 -33.18 -4.45
N TYR A 453 -8.00 -32.79 -5.23
CA TYR A 453 -9.35 -32.52 -4.72
C TYR A 453 -10.04 -33.77 -4.14
N ASN A 454 -9.57 -34.97 -4.49
CA ASN A 454 -10.19 -36.23 -4.09
C ASN A 454 -9.45 -36.94 -2.93
N SER A 455 -8.28 -36.44 -2.50
CA SER A 455 -7.50 -37.09 -1.45
C SER A 455 -6.65 -36.12 -0.60
N VAL A 456 -6.85 -36.18 0.72
CA VAL A 456 -6.13 -35.35 1.70
C VAL A 456 -4.66 -35.77 1.79
N HIS A 457 -3.75 -34.91 1.32
CA HIS A 457 -2.32 -35.23 1.27
C HIS A 457 -1.65 -35.20 2.66
N ALA A 458 -0.50 -35.86 2.77
CA ALA A 458 0.30 -35.90 4.01
C ALA A 458 0.82 -34.51 4.44
N ILE A 459 0.85 -33.53 3.53
CA ILE A 459 1.20 -32.14 3.82
C ILE A 459 0.06 -31.44 4.57
N GLU A 460 -1.19 -31.59 4.14
CA GLU A 460 -2.38 -31.03 4.83
C GLU A 460 -2.52 -31.60 6.25
N ARG A 461 -2.36 -32.93 6.40
CA ARG A 461 -2.41 -33.60 7.71
C ARG A 461 -1.32 -33.13 8.68
N ARG A 462 -0.19 -32.63 8.17
CA ARG A 462 0.89 -32.03 8.96
C ARG A 462 0.63 -30.54 9.25
N ALA A 463 0.01 -29.82 8.34
CA ALA A 463 -0.28 -28.38 8.46
C ALA A 463 -1.48 -28.08 9.37
N LEU A 464 -2.52 -28.92 9.32
CA LEU A 464 -3.79 -28.75 10.03
C LEU A 464 -4.18 -30.03 10.83
N PRO A 465 -3.31 -30.52 11.73
CA PRO A 465 -3.51 -31.80 12.43
C PRO A 465 -4.77 -31.83 13.32
N GLU A 466 -5.36 -30.68 13.64
CA GLU A 466 -6.57 -30.61 14.45
C GLU A 466 -7.88 -30.94 13.72
N PHE A 467 -7.86 -31.03 12.38
CA PHE A 467 -8.98 -31.54 11.57
C PHE A 467 -8.93 -33.08 11.41
N PHE A 468 -7.84 -33.73 11.83
CA PHE A 468 -7.60 -35.16 11.64
C PHE A 468 -7.48 -35.95 12.96
N ASN A 469 -7.55 -35.28 14.12
CA ASN A 469 -7.32 -35.92 15.43
C ASN A 469 -8.59 -36.34 16.18
N GLY A 470 -9.79 -36.06 15.64
CA GLY A 470 -11.09 -36.46 16.20
C GLY A 470 -11.49 -35.81 17.53
N LYS A 471 -10.69 -34.88 18.08
CA LYS A 471 -10.94 -34.28 19.41
C LYS A 471 -12.02 -33.20 19.39
N ASN A 472 -12.33 -32.62 18.24
CA ASN A 472 -13.23 -31.48 18.12
C ASN A 472 -14.32 -31.74 17.06
N LYS A 473 -15.59 -31.73 17.48
CA LYS A 473 -16.73 -32.17 16.64
C LYS A 473 -17.03 -31.28 15.45
N SER A 474 -16.48 -30.07 15.41
CA SER A 474 -16.61 -29.08 14.32
C SER A 474 -15.35 -28.94 13.46
N LYS A 475 -14.40 -29.88 13.56
CA LYS A 475 -13.22 -29.97 12.70
C LYS A 475 -13.04 -31.40 12.22
N THR A 476 -13.81 -31.76 11.19
CA THR A 476 -13.73 -33.04 10.48
C THR A 476 -12.94 -32.88 9.17
N PRO A 477 -12.48 -33.98 8.54
CA PRO A 477 -11.86 -33.95 7.20
C PRO A 477 -12.80 -33.58 6.04
N GLU A 478 -14.05 -33.22 6.33
CA GLU A 478 -15.19 -33.21 5.40
C GLU A 478 -15.89 -31.83 5.38
N MET A 479 -15.21 -30.78 5.88
CA MET A 479 -15.74 -29.44 6.16
C MET A 479 -14.87 -28.32 5.56
#